data_AF-A0A920IA22-F1
#
_entry.id   AF-A0A920IA22-F1
#
_cell.length_a   1.000
_cell.length_b   1.000
_cell.length_c   1.000
_cell.angle_alpha   90.00
_cell.angle_beta   90.00
_cell.angle_gamma   90.00
#
_symmetry.space_group_name_H-M   'P 1'
#
loop_
_entity.id
_entity.type
_entity.pdbx_description
1 polymer ?
#
loop_
_entity_poly.entity_id
_entity_poly.type
_entity_poly.pdbx_seq_one_letter_code
_entity_poly.pdbx_strand_id
1 'polypeptide(L)'
;MCNTFEMDYRDIELTIPHRPPFLLIDKIIKIIPGQSAIGIKAVSGGEPYFKGHFPGNPVMPGVLIIESFAQVASCMFAKSMPDETEGKLFF
;
A
#
# COMPACT_ATOMS: atom_id res chain seq x y z
N MET A 1 -19.47 17.47 -5.83
CA MET A 1 -18.02 17.33 -5.59
C MET A 1 -17.76 15.88 -5.24
N CYS A 2 -16.79 15.21 -5.86
CA CYS A 2 -16.42 13.84 -5.49
C CYS A 2 -15.47 13.96 -4.30
N ASN A 3 -15.80 13.34 -3.15
CA ASN A 3 -14.91 13.37 -1.99
C ASN A 3 -13.62 12.61 -2.33
N THR A 4 -12.48 13.26 -2.13
CA THR A 4 -11.15 12.66 -2.31
C THR A 4 -10.45 12.51 -0.97
N PHE A 5 -9.81 11.37 -0.74
CA PHE A 5 -9.04 11.10 0.48
C PHE A 5 -7.54 11.03 0.20
N GLU A 6 -6.76 11.43 1.18
CA GLU A 6 -5.32 11.18 1.28
C GLU A 6 -5.07 10.34 2.54
N MET A 7 -3.98 9.57 2.55
CA MET A 7 -3.57 8.78 3.71
C MET A 7 -2.05 8.85 3.87
N ASP A 8 -1.59 9.19 5.06
CA ASP A 8 -0.19 9.03 5.42
C ASP A 8 0.12 7.59 5.89
N TYR A 9 1.38 7.33 6.23
CA TYR A 9 1.81 6.00 6.68
C TYR A 9 1.02 5.51 7.90
N ARG A 10 0.69 6.40 8.84
CA ARG A 10 -0.03 6.01 10.07
C ARG A 10 -1.48 5.69 9.76
N ASP A 11 -2.13 6.46 8.89
CA ASP A 11 -3.47 6.16 8.40
C ASP A 11 -3.52 4.78 7.73
N ILE A 12 -2.52 4.49 6.88
CA ILE A 12 -2.41 3.21 6.17
C ILE A 12 -2.23 2.06 7.17
N GLU A 13 -1.29 2.19 8.10
CA GLU A 13 -1.01 1.16 9.12
C GLU A 13 -2.25 0.84 9.97
N LEU A 14 -3.08 1.83 10.27
CA LEU A 14 -4.34 1.62 10.99
C LEU A 14 -5.45 1.01 10.12
N THR A 15 -5.36 1.16 8.80
CA THR A 15 -6.40 0.71 7.85
C THR A 15 -6.20 -0.74 7.40
N ILE A 16 -4.96 -1.17 7.15
CA ILE A 16 -4.65 -2.53 6.67
C ILE A 16 -3.76 -3.29 7.67
N PRO A 17 -3.82 -4.63 7.69
CA PRO A 17 -3.10 -5.44 8.69
C PRO A 17 -1.60 -5.54 8.44
N HIS A 18 -1.12 -5.15 7.25
CA HIS A 18 0.30 -5.23 6.88
C HIS A 18 1.20 -4.42 7.82
N ARG A 19 2.37 -4.97 8.17
CA ARG A 19 3.39 -4.33 9.02
C ARG A 19 4.79 -4.54 8.43
N PRO A 20 5.81 -3.74 8.80
CA PRO A 20 7.18 -3.99 8.37
C PRO A 20 7.62 -5.43 8.63
N PRO A 21 8.33 -6.07 7.69
CA PRO A 21 8.86 -5.52 6.44
C PRO A 21 7.91 -5.64 5.22
N PHE A 22 6.62 -5.95 5.40
CA PHE A 22 5.67 -6.23 4.31
C PHE A 22 4.51 -5.22 4.19
N LEU A 23 4.51 -4.16 5.01
CA LEU A 23 3.80 -2.92 4.68
C LEU A 23 4.68 -2.15 3.71
N LEU A 24 4.30 -2.13 2.44
CA LEU A 24 5.17 -1.63 1.38
C LEU A 24 4.89 -0.17 1.07
N ILE A 25 3.61 0.24 1.07
CA ILE A 25 3.21 1.59 0.63
C ILE A 25 3.49 2.66 1.70
N ASP A 26 3.99 3.82 1.28
CA ASP A 26 4.39 4.91 2.18
C ASP A 26 3.34 6.00 2.32
N LYS A 27 2.60 6.26 1.24
CA LYS A 27 1.56 7.30 1.17
C LYS A 27 0.51 6.98 0.11
N ILE A 28 -0.72 7.41 0.33
CA ILE A 28 -1.74 7.52 -0.72
C ILE A 28 -2.09 9.00 -0.91
N ILE A 29 -1.87 9.51 -2.13
CA ILE A 29 -2.06 10.92 -2.46
C ILE A 29 -3.43 11.22 -3.06
N LYS A 30 -4.20 10.18 -3.43
CA LYS A 30 -5.56 10.34 -3.91
C LYS A 30 -6.33 9.02 -3.81
N ILE A 31 -7.54 9.09 -3.28
CA ILE A 31 -8.55 8.04 -3.37
C ILE A 31 -9.84 8.66 -3.89
N ILE A 32 -10.39 8.09 -4.96
CA ILE A 32 -11.76 8.29 -5.40
C ILE A 32 -12.53 7.00 -5.08
N PRO A 33 -13.42 7.01 -4.07
CA PRO A 33 -14.12 5.79 -3.63
C PRO A 33 -14.82 5.06 -4.77
N GLY A 34 -14.65 3.74 -4.80
CA GLY A 34 -15.22 2.83 -5.80
C GLY A 34 -14.68 3.00 -7.22
N GLN A 35 -13.64 3.84 -7.43
CA GLN A 35 -13.17 4.19 -8.78
C GLN A 35 -11.65 4.03 -8.95
N SER A 36 -10.84 4.76 -8.19
CA SER A 36 -9.38 4.74 -8.37
C SER A 36 -8.63 5.24 -7.13
N ALA A 37 -7.36 4.85 -7.01
CA ALA A 37 -6.44 5.40 -6.02
C ALA A 37 -5.02 5.53 -6.59
N ILE A 38 -4.23 6.46 -6.04
CA ILE A 38 -2.85 6.72 -6.41
C ILE A 38 -1.98 6.65 -5.15
N GLY A 39 -1.17 5.60 -5.06
CA GLY A 39 -0.23 5.37 -3.97
C GLY A 39 1.23 5.63 -4.35
N ILE A 40 2.06 5.78 -3.33
CA ILE A 40 3.51 5.96 -3.43
C ILE A 40 4.19 4.83 -2.66
N LYS A 41 5.09 4.12 -3.36
CA LYS A 41 6.10 3.24 -2.79
C LYS A 41 7.47 3.87 -3.07
N ALA A 42 8.13 4.38 -2.05
CA ALA A 42 9.53 4.74 -2.10
C ALA A 42 10.37 3.46 -2.13
N VAL A 43 11.32 3.42 -3.07
CA VAL A 43 12.25 2.30 -3.22
C VAL A 43 13.62 2.75 -2.74
N SER A 44 14.17 2.06 -1.75
CA SER A 44 15.46 2.39 -1.14
C SER A 44 16.38 1.18 -1.11
N GLY A 45 17.67 1.39 -1.43
CA GLY A 45 18.68 0.32 -1.37
C GLY A 45 18.86 -0.29 0.02
N GLY A 46 18.34 0.34 1.08
CA GLY A 46 18.33 -0.21 2.45
C GLY A 46 17.25 -1.27 2.71
N GLU A 47 16.34 -1.52 1.76
CA GLU A 47 15.26 -2.49 1.96
C GLU A 47 15.77 -3.94 2.00
N PRO A 48 15.19 -4.79 2.87
CA PRO A 48 15.79 -6.10 3.22
C PRO A 48 15.90 -7.06 2.04
N TYR A 49 14.99 -6.97 1.05
CA TYR A 49 14.97 -7.85 -0.10
C TYR A 49 16.10 -7.57 -1.12
N PHE A 50 16.69 -6.37 -1.13
CA PHE A 50 17.82 -6.06 -2.02
C PHE A 50 19.09 -6.82 -1.68
N LYS A 51 19.24 -7.32 -0.44
CA LYS A 51 20.34 -8.23 -0.08
C LYS A 51 20.35 -9.51 -0.90
N GLY A 52 19.18 -9.97 -1.35
CA GLY A 52 19.01 -11.20 -2.13
C GLY A 52 18.57 -10.98 -3.58
N HIS A 53 18.16 -9.77 -3.96
CA HIS A 53 17.55 -9.51 -5.28
C HIS A 53 18.14 -8.25 -5.95
N PHE A 54 19.34 -8.32 -6.55
CA PHE A 54 20.33 -9.40 -6.47
C PHE A 54 21.62 -8.86 -5.82
N PRO A 55 22.44 -9.71 -5.18
CA PRO A 55 23.73 -9.28 -4.65
C PRO A 55 24.57 -8.56 -5.73
N GLY A 56 24.97 -7.31 -5.45
CA GLY A 56 25.75 -6.47 -6.38
C GLY A 56 24.95 -5.85 -7.54
N ASN A 57 23.67 -6.19 -7.70
CA ASN A 57 22.78 -5.64 -8.72
C ASN A 57 21.34 -5.56 -8.18
N PRO A 58 21.02 -4.58 -7.32
CA PRO A 58 19.71 -4.48 -6.69
C PRO A 58 18.62 -4.18 -7.72
N VAL A 59 17.56 -4.99 -7.75
CA VAL A 59 16.40 -4.86 -8.64
C VAL A 59 15.14 -4.99 -7.81
N MET A 60 14.18 -4.08 -7.97
CA MET A 60 12.91 -4.19 -7.23
C MET A 60 12.19 -5.48 -7.66
N PRO A 61 11.86 -6.41 -6.75
CA PRO A 61 11.13 -7.62 -7.13
C PRO A 61 9.76 -7.24 -7.72
N GLY A 62 9.47 -7.71 -8.95
CA GLY A 62 8.22 -7.38 -9.63
C GLY A 62 6.97 -7.78 -8.84
N VAL A 63 7.05 -8.89 -8.09
CA VAL A 63 5.98 -9.34 -7.19
C VAL A 63 5.69 -8.36 -6.06
N LEU A 64 6.68 -7.61 -5.58
CA LEU A 64 6.48 -6.59 -4.54
C LEU A 64 5.87 -5.29 -5.10
N ILE A 65 6.00 -5.05 -6.42
CA ILE A 65 5.26 -3.98 -7.10
C ILE A 65 3.77 -4.33 -7.14
N ILE A 66 3.44 -5.58 -7.50
CA ILE A 66 2.05 -6.07 -7.49
C ILE A 66 1.46 -6.08 -6.08
N GLU A 67 2.23 -6.50 -5.09
CA GLU A 67 1.83 -6.44 -3.68
C GLU A 67 1.54 -5.00 -3.24
N SER A 68 2.43 -4.05 -3.57
CA SER A 68 2.22 -2.63 -3.25
C SER A 68 0.94 -2.09 -3.91
N PHE A 69 0.65 -2.51 -5.14
CA PHE A 69 -0.60 -2.18 -5.83
C PHE A 69 -1.83 -2.74 -5.10
N ALA A 70 -1.78 -4.00 -4.65
CA ALA A 70 -2.86 -4.62 -3.87
C ALA A 70 -3.13 -3.84 -2.57
N GLN A 71 -2.08 -3.46 -1.83
CA GLN A 71 -2.23 -2.66 -0.60
C GLN A 71 -2.90 -1.30 -0.84
N VAL A 72 -2.58 -0.61 -1.96
CA VAL A 72 -3.29 0.63 -2.34
C VAL A 72 -4.77 0.35 -2.63
N ALA A 73 -5.07 -0.74 -3.34
CA ALA A 73 -6.45 -1.12 -3.65
C ALA A 73 -7.24 -1.45 -2.38
N SER A 74 -6.61 -2.07 -1.38
CA SER A 74 -7.22 -2.39 -0.09
C SER A 74 -7.53 -1.15 0.74
N CYS A 75 -6.64 -0.16 0.77
CA CYS A 75 -6.96 1.13 1.38
C CYS A 75 -8.13 1.84 0.66
N MET A 76 -8.19 1.77 -0.68
CA MET A 76 -9.34 2.29 -1.43
C MET A 76 -10.63 1.54 -1.06
N PHE A 77 -10.58 0.21 -0.98
CA PHE A 77 -11.71 -0.63 -0.61
C PHE A 77 -12.26 -0.25 0.77
N ALA A 78 -11.39 -0.10 1.77
CA ALA A 78 -11.75 0.36 3.11
C ALA A 78 -12.44 1.73 3.14
N LYS A 79 -12.02 2.67 2.29
CA LYS A 79 -12.69 3.98 2.16
C LYS A 79 -13.97 3.94 1.33
N SER A 80 -14.14 2.92 0.51
CA SER A 80 -15.30 2.77 -0.38
C SER A 80 -16.45 2.03 0.29
N MET A 81 -16.14 1.06 1.16
CA MET A 81 -17.09 0.14 1.79
C MET A 81 -16.75 -0.06 3.28
N PRO A 82 -16.83 1.01 4.11
CA PRO A 82 -16.41 0.94 5.51
C PRO A 82 -17.14 -0.17 6.29
N ASP A 83 -18.46 -0.29 6.11
CA ASP A 83 -19.30 -1.31 6.77
C ASP A 83 -18.90 -2.75 6.41
N GLU A 84 -18.28 -2.95 5.23
CA GLU A 84 -17.79 -4.26 4.82
C GLU A 84 -16.42 -4.59 5.40
N THR A 85 -15.63 -3.56 5.74
CA THR A 85 -14.25 -3.70 6.23
C THR A 85 -14.10 -3.61 7.74
N GLU A 86 -15.06 -3.00 8.44
CA GLU A 86 -14.99 -2.81 9.89
C GLU A 86 -14.89 -4.15 10.62
N GLY A 87 -13.83 -4.31 11.43
CA GLY A 87 -13.58 -5.52 12.22
C GLY A 87 -13.22 -6.76 11.39
N LYS A 88 -12.98 -6.63 10.08
CA LYS A 88 -12.62 -7.75 9.20
C LYS A 88 -11.19 -7.64 8.70
N LEU A 89 -10.59 -8.79 8.44
CA LEU A 89 -9.28 -8.89 7.79
C LEU A 89 -9.46 -8.89 6.27
N PHE A 90 -8.75 -7.99 5.60
CA PHE A 90 -8.60 -7.93 4.16
C PHE A 90 -7.17 -7.50 3.83
N PHE A 91 -6.69 -7.92 2.67
CA PHE A 91 -5.30 -7.73 2.24
C PHE A 91 -5.28 -7.01 0.90
#